data_AF-A0A0C2FSQ3-F1
#
_entry.id   AF-A0A0C2FSQ3-F1
#
_cell.length_a   1.000
_cell.length_b   1.000
_cell.length_c   1.000
_cell.angle_alpha   90.00
_cell.angle_beta   90.00
_cell.angle_gamma   90.00
#
_symmetry.space_group_name_H-M   'P 1'
#
loop_
_entity.id
_entity.type
_entity.pdbx_description
1 polymer ?
#
loop_
_entity_poly.entity_id
_entity_poly.type
_entity_poly.pdbx_seq_one_letter_code
_entity_poly.pdbx_strand_id
1 'polypeptide(L)'
;MDCKMLLDTNAEFRQPELFSLKDSKQEDPLEIRAAAANLNYIRLDGNIGCMVNGAGLAMATMDIIKLHGGEPANFLDVGGGATVEQVTEAFKIITADKKKVNAILVNIFGGIMRCDVIAQGIIQAAKELDLKIPIVVRLQGTKVEDAKALIATSQLRILPCDNLDEVGHTLFRAYKTGFVPCIFSSF
;
A
#
# COMPACT_ATOMS: atom_id res chain seq x y z
N MET A 1 23.96 3.10 -35.54
CA MET A 1 24.36 3.84 -34.32
C MET A 1 23.09 4.09 -33.55
N ASP A 2 23.01 3.62 -32.31
CA ASP A 2 21.81 3.73 -31.47
C ASP A 2 22.13 4.48 -30.18
N CYS A 3 21.16 5.22 -29.65
CA CYS A 3 21.27 6.00 -28.43
C CYS A 3 20.03 5.79 -27.54
N LYS A 4 20.23 5.73 -26.22
CA LYS A 4 19.16 5.76 -25.22
C LYS A 4 19.39 6.96 -24.31
N MET A 5 18.38 7.83 -24.22
CA MET A 5 18.38 8.98 -23.33
C MET A 5 17.46 8.72 -22.14
N LEU A 6 17.90 9.15 -20.96
CA LEU A 6 17.12 9.15 -19.72
C LEU A 6 17.02 10.61 -19.27
N LEU A 7 15.80 11.06 -18.98
CA LEU A 7 15.54 12.43 -18.50
C LEU A 7 15.32 12.40 -16.99
N ASP A 8 15.88 13.38 -16.29
CA ASP A 8 15.62 13.61 -14.88
C ASP A 8 14.23 14.24 -14.71
N THR A 9 13.30 13.51 -14.09
CA THR A 9 11.93 13.95 -13.83
C THR A 9 11.88 15.21 -12.97
N ASN A 10 12.87 15.44 -12.10
CA ASN A 10 12.93 16.66 -11.31
C ASN A 10 13.19 17.92 -12.15
N ALA A 11 13.62 17.77 -13.40
CA ALA A 11 13.86 18.87 -14.32
C ALA A 11 12.65 19.23 -15.21
N GLU A 12 11.51 18.54 -15.05
CA GLU A 12 10.31 18.74 -15.89
C GLU A 12 9.86 20.20 -15.96
N PHE A 13 9.86 20.90 -14.82
CA PHE A 13 9.44 22.30 -14.71
C PHE A 13 10.21 23.28 -15.61
N ARG A 14 11.42 22.91 -16.05
CA ARG A 14 12.30 23.73 -16.90
C ARG A 14 12.58 23.10 -18.26
N GLN A 15 11.96 21.96 -18.58
CA GLN A 15 12.13 21.23 -19.85
C GLN A 15 10.78 20.79 -20.47
N PRO A 16 9.79 21.69 -20.59
CA PRO A 16 8.44 21.30 -21.03
C PRO A 16 8.41 20.66 -22.43
N GLU A 17 9.28 21.11 -23.34
CA GLU A 17 9.37 20.55 -24.70
C GLU A 17 9.80 19.08 -24.70
N LEU A 18 10.79 18.71 -23.89
CA LEU A 18 11.28 17.32 -23.81
C LEU A 18 10.24 16.40 -23.16
N PHE A 19 9.54 16.88 -22.14
CA PHE A 19 8.49 16.11 -21.48
C PHE A 19 7.21 15.99 -22.32
N SER A 20 6.97 16.92 -23.26
CA SER A 20 5.89 16.80 -24.24
C SER A 20 6.08 15.62 -25.21
N LEU A 21 7.32 15.14 -25.37
CA LEU A 21 7.66 13.96 -26.19
C LEU A 21 7.48 12.64 -25.45
N LYS A 22 7.07 12.66 -24.17
CA LYS A 22 6.88 11.46 -23.37
C LYS A 22 5.75 10.59 -23.95
N ASP A 23 6.08 9.37 -24.35
CA ASP A 23 5.10 8.40 -24.86
C ASP A 23 4.50 7.58 -23.73
N SER A 24 3.37 8.03 -23.18
CA SER A 24 2.65 7.34 -22.11
C SER A 24 2.13 5.95 -22.51
N LYS A 25 2.09 5.59 -23.80
CA LYS A 25 1.65 4.25 -24.22
C LYS A 25 2.67 3.15 -23.89
N GLN A 26 3.90 3.55 -23.57
CA GLN A 26 4.97 2.63 -23.16
C GLN A 26 5.02 2.38 -21.65
N GLU A 27 4.27 3.16 -20.87
CA GLU A 27 4.18 3.02 -19.42
C GLU A 27 3.02 2.12 -19.01
N ASP A 28 3.10 1.53 -17.82
CA ASP A 28 1.99 0.74 -17.28
C ASP A 28 0.80 1.67 -16.97
N PRO A 29 -0.43 1.36 -17.45
CA PRO A 29 -1.61 2.18 -17.18
C PRO A 29 -1.88 2.43 -15.68
N LEU A 30 -1.47 1.50 -14.80
CA LEU A 30 -1.61 1.67 -13.36
C LEU A 30 -0.58 2.64 -12.79
N GLU A 31 0.62 2.71 -13.35
CA GLU A 31 1.64 3.70 -12.97
C GLU A 31 1.23 5.11 -13.38
N ILE A 32 0.64 5.26 -14.57
CA ILE A 32 0.08 6.54 -15.03
C ILE A 32 -1.05 7.01 -14.10
N ARG A 33 -1.96 6.09 -13.75
CA ARG A 33 -3.08 6.38 -12.84
C ARG A 33 -2.59 6.75 -11.44
N ALA A 34 -1.56 6.06 -10.94
CA ALA A 34 -0.93 6.38 -9.67
C ALA A 34 -0.30 7.78 -9.70
N ALA A 35 0.46 8.10 -10.74
CA ALA A 35 1.10 9.40 -10.90
C ALA A 35 0.07 10.55 -10.92
N ALA A 36 -1.07 10.37 -11.60
CA ALA A 36 -2.16 11.34 -11.61
C ALA A 36 -2.78 11.60 -10.21
N ALA A 37 -2.66 10.64 -9.29
CA ALA A 37 -3.11 10.76 -7.89
C ALA A 37 -1.96 11.17 -6.92
N ASN A 38 -0.80 11.56 -7.44
CA ASN A 38 0.43 11.81 -6.68
C ASN A 38 0.86 10.60 -5.83
N LEU A 39 0.74 9.40 -6.39
CA LEU A 39 1.20 8.14 -5.80
C LEU A 39 2.39 7.60 -6.60
N ASN A 40 3.40 7.09 -5.90
CA ASN A 40 4.52 6.40 -6.55
C ASN A 40 4.24 4.90 -6.56
N TYR A 41 3.87 4.36 -7.71
CA TYR A 41 3.54 2.94 -7.90
C TYR A 41 4.51 2.30 -8.88
N ILE A 42 4.89 1.05 -8.62
CA ILE A 42 5.61 0.19 -9.58
C ILE A 42 4.98 -1.20 -9.48
N ARG A 43 4.60 -1.78 -10.62
CA ARG A 43 4.04 -3.14 -10.63
C ARG A 43 5.13 -4.19 -10.52
N LEU A 44 4.88 -5.23 -9.70
CA LEU A 44 5.75 -6.40 -9.53
C LEU A 44 4.96 -7.70 -9.78
N ASP A 45 5.67 -8.84 -9.69
CA ASP A 45 5.12 -10.16 -10.01
C ASP A 45 4.59 -10.98 -8.84
N GLY A 46 4.62 -10.42 -7.64
CA GLY A 46 4.10 -11.10 -6.45
C GLY A 46 2.59 -11.05 -6.29
N ASN A 47 2.16 -11.42 -5.07
CA ASN A 47 0.76 -11.64 -4.71
C ASN A 47 0.31 -10.93 -3.42
N ILE A 48 1.22 -10.20 -2.78
CA ILE A 48 0.92 -9.39 -1.61
C ILE A 48 1.07 -7.93 -1.99
N GLY A 49 -0.06 -7.21 -1.99
CA GLY A 49 -0.06 -5.78 -2.25
C GLY A 49 0.59 -5.04 -1.08
N CYS A 50 1.42 -4.04 -1.35
CA CYS A 50 1.97 -3.19 -0.29
C CYS A 50 1.53 -1.74 -0.48
N MET A 51 1.23 -1.06 0.64
CA MET A 51 0.97 0.37 0.70
C MET A 51 1.75 0.94 1.89
N VAL A 52 2.65 1.88 1.62
CA VAL A 52 3.48 2.48 2.66
C VAL A 52 3.60 4.00 2.48
N ASN A 53 4.13 4.68 3.49
CA ASN A 53 4.58 6.06 3.36
C ASN A 53 6.11 6.15 3.48
N GLY A 54 6.75 6.58 2.39
CA GLY A 54 8.19 6.71 2.23
C GLY A 54 8.83 5.54 1.49
N ALA A 55 9.58 5.87 0.44
CA ALA A 55 10.28 4.90 -0.41
C ALA A 55 11.22 3.94 0.37
N GLY A 56 11.93 4.42 1.40
CA GLY A 56 12.79 3.57 2.23
C GLY A 56 12.01 2.52 3.02
N LEU A 57 10.86 2.92 3.57
CA LEU A 57 9.96 2.01 4.29
C LEU A 57 9.30 1.02 3.32
N ALA A 58 9.02 1.44 2.08
CA ALA A 58 8.48 0.58 1.03
C ALA A 58 9.40 -0.60 0.75
N MET A 59 10.69 -0.31 0.52
CA MET A 59 11.71 -1.33 0.26
C MET A 59 11.84 -2.30 1.43
N ALA A 60 11.96 -1.78 2.65
CA ALA A 60 12.03 -2.63 3.85
C ALA A 60 10.78 -3.50 4.05
N THR A 61 9.60 -2.99 3.69
CA THR A 61 8.34 -3.73 3.78
C THR A 61 8.30 -4.87 2.75
N MET A 62 8.79 -4.64 1.53
CA MET A 62 8.91 -5.69 0.52
C MET A 62 9.92 -6.78 0.94
N ASP A 63 11.03 -6.38 1.56
CA ASP A 63 12.02 -7.33 2.08
C ASP A 63 11.41 -8.23 3.16
N ILE A 64 10.59 -7.67 4.05
CA ILE A 64 9.90 -8.44 5.10
C ILE A 64 8.88 -9.41 4.52
N ILE A 65 8.15 -9.00 3.48
CA ILE A 65 7.24 -9.88 2.74
C ILE A 65 8.02 -11.08 2.20
N LYS A 66 9.16 -10.83 1.55
CA LYS A 66 10.02 -11.89 1.00
C LYS A 66 10.63 -12.79 2.07
N LEU A 67 11.11 -12.21 3.17
CA LEU A 67 11.70 -12.96 4.28
C LEU A 67 10.72 -13.96 4.90
N HIS A 68 9.42 -13.65 4.87
CA HIS A 68 8.36 -14.52 5.38
C HIS A 68 7.71 -15.40 4.29
N GLY A 69 8.32 -15.49 3.10
CA GLY A 69 7.90 -16.38 2.02
C GLY A 69 6.71 -15.90 1.20
N GLY A 70 6.35 -14.62 1.29
CA GLY A 70 5.43 -13.97 0.38
C GLY A 70 6.16 -13.30 -0.78
N GLU A 71 5.43 -12.90 -1.82
CA GLU A 71 6.00 -12.13 -2.93
C GLU A 71 5.30 -10.78 -3.03
N PRO A 72 6.03 -9.64 -3.04
CA PRO A 72 5.43 -8.33 -3.17
C PRO A 72 4.85 -8.14 -4.58
N ALA A 73 3.56 -7.81 -4.67
CA ALA A 73 2.83 -7.60 -5.93
C ALA A 73 3.09 -6.22 -6.53
N ASN A 74 3.55 -5.28 -5.73
CA ASN A 74 3.84 -3.92 -6.14
C ASN A 74 4.79 -3.24 -5.16
N PHE A 75 5.30 -2.09 -5.58
CA PHE A 75 5.76 -1.01 -4.72
C PHE A 75 4.69 0.08 -4.74
N LEU A 76 4.26 0.62 -3.59
CA LEU A 76 3.40 1.81 -3.55
C LEU A 76 3.76 2.69 -2.35
N ASP A 77 4.18 3.91 -2.66
CA ASP A 77 4.43 4.97 -1.69
C ASP A 77 3.36 6.07 -1.83
N VAL A 78 2.56 6.27 -0.78
CA VAL A 78 1.51 7.30 -0.69
C VAL A 78 2.05 8.68 -0.27
N GLY A 79 3.33 8.76 0.12
CA GLY A 79 3.96 9.96 0.63
C GLY A 79 3.58 10.30 2.08
N GLY A 80 4.21 11.34 2.62
CA GLY A 80 4.10 11.72 4.04
C GLY A 80 2.81 12.41 4.46
N GLY A 81 1.93 12.79 3.52
CA GLY A 81 0.70 13.56 3.78
C GLY A 81 -0.53 12.98 3.12
N ALA A 82 -0.62 11.64 3.07
CA ALA A 82 -1.66 10.93 2.34
C ALA A 82 -3.07 11.30 2.81
N THR A 83 -3.92 11.70 1.87
CA THR A 83 -5.34 11.95 2.12
C THR A 83 -6.18 10.67 2.04
N VAL A 84 -7.43 10.73 2.50
CA VAL A 84 -8.38 9.60 2.41
C VAL A 84 -8.62 9.19 0.96
N GLU A 85 -8.66 10.17 0.05
CA GLU A 85 -8.83 9.96 -1.39
C GLU A 85 -7.62 9.23 -1.98
N GLN A 86 -6.40 9.65 -1.60
CA GLN A 86 -5.16 9.00 -2.05
C GLN A 86 -5.05 7.56 -1.54
N VAL A 87 -5.45 7.30 -0.29
CA VAL A 87 -5.52 5.93 0.26
C VAL A 87 -6.52 5.09 -0.52
N THR A 88 -7.70 5.63 -0.80
CA THR A 88 -8.74 4.92 -1.56
C THR A 88 -8.28 4.59 -2.98
N GLU A 89 -7.62 5.55 -3.63
CA GLU A 89 -7.07 5.35 -4.96
C GLU A 89 -5.92 4.34 -4.98
N ALA A 90 -5.06 4.34 -3.95
CA ALA A 90 -4.04 3.32 -3.77
C ALA A 90 -4.65 1.91 -3.67
N PHE A 91 -5.72 1.73 -2.90
CA PHE A 91 -6.45 0.45 -2.85
C PHE A 91 -7.05 0.07 -4.22
N LYS A 92 -7.61 1.03 -4.97
CA LYS A 92 -8.12 0.78 -6.33
C LYS A 92 -7.01 0.30 -7.28
N ILE A 93 -5.82 0.87 -7.17
CA ILE A 93 -4.65 0.49 -7.99
C ILE A 93 -4.13 -0.90 -7.58
N ILE A 94 -3.90 -1.14 -6.29
CA ILE A 94 -3.42 -2.43 -5.77
C ILE A 94 -4.37 -3.57 -6.13
N THR A 95 -5.68 -3.32 -6.04
CA THR A 95 -6.72 -4.33 -6.29
C THR A 95 -7.23 -4.35 -7.72
N ALA A 96 -6.62 -3.58 -8.63
CA ALA A 96 -6.96 -3.59 -10.04
C ALA A 96 -6.77 -4.99 -10.66
N ASP A 97 -5.73 -5.71 -10.24
CA ASP A 97 -5.53 -7.13 -10.58
C ASP A 97 -6.04 -8.04 -9.46
N LYS A 98 -7.38 -8.22 -9.43
CA LYS A 98 -8.10 -8.99 -8.41
C LYS A 98 -7.66 -10.44 -8.26
N LYS A 99 -7.01 -11.03 -9.27
CA LYS A 99 -6.58 -12.43 -9.25
C LYS A 99 -5.16 -12.61 -8.73
N LYS A 100 -4.34 -11.56 -8.80
CA LYS A 100 -2.94 -11.58 -8.43
C LYS A 100 -2.74 -11.25 -6.95
N VAL A 101 -3.52 -10.31 -6.40
CA VAL A 101 -3.36 -9.87 -5.01
C VAL A 101 -4.27 -10.65 -4.06
N ASN A 102 -3.66 -11.41 -3.15
CA ASN A 102 -4.35 -12.27 -2.18
C ASN A 102 -4.39 -11.67 -0.76
N ALA A 103 -3.51 -10.72 -0.46
CA ALA A 103 -3.46 -9.99 0.81
C ALA A 103 -2.86 -8.60 0.58
N ILE A 104 -3.18 -7.66 1.46
CA ILE A 104 -2.60 -6.30 1.43
C ILE A 104 -1.89 -6.03 2.74
N LEU A 105 -0.66 -5.55 2.67
CA LEU A 105 0.08 -5.02 3.80
C LEU A 105 0.11 -3.49 3.72
N VAL A 106 -0.49 -2.85 4.72
CA VAL A 106 -0.41 -1.41 4.93
C VAL A 106 0.57 -1.12 6.06
N ASN A 107 1.67 -0.45 5.78
CA ASN A 107 2.67 -0.10 6.78
C ASN A 107 2.92 1.41 6.77
N ILE A 108 2.30 2.10 7.73
CA ILE A 108 2.32 3.56 7.82
C ILE A 108 3.00 4.01 9.12
N PHE A 109 4.03 4.84 8.98
CA PHE A 109 4.69 5.53 10.08
C PHE A 109 4.28 7.00 10.10
N GLY A 110 3.31 7.31 10.95
CA GLY A 110 2.77 8.63 11.24
C GLY A 110 3.75 9.48 12.03
N GLY A 111 4.54 10.29 11.32
CA GLY A 111 5.13 11.50 11.88
C GLY A 111 4.07 12.62 11.92
N ILE A 112 3.83 13.24 10.76
CA ILE A 112 2.84 14.32 10.58
C ILE A 112 1.40 13.80 10.35
N MET A 113 1.23 12.52 10.04
CA MET A 113 -0.10 11.93 9.78
C MET A 113 -0.74 11.40 11.05
N ARG A 114 -2.07 11.56 11.15
CA ARG A 114 -2.86 10.95 12.21
C ARG A 114 -3.37 9.57 11.78
N CYS A 115 -3.12 8.57 12.62
CA CYS A 115 -3.44 7.19 12.29
C CYS A 115 -4.94 6.93 12.20
N ASP A 116 -5.76 7.71 12.93
CA ASP A 116 -7.22 7.59 12.90
C ASP A 116 -7.80 7.97 11.53
N VAL A 117 -7.28 9.02 10.89
CA VAL A 117 -7.69 9.43 9.53
C VAL A 117 -7.31 8.36 8.50
N ILE A 118 -6.11 7.80 8.61
CA ILE A 118 -5.65 6.71 7.73
C ILE A 118 -6.50 5.46 7.92
N ALA A 119 -6.80 5.07 9.16
CA ALA A 119 -7.68 3.94 9.44
C ALA A 119 -9.09 4.14 8.87
N GLN A 120 -9.66 5.34 8.98
CA GLN A 120 -10.93 5.67 8.32
C GLN A 120 -10.86 5.49 6.80
N GLY A 121 -9.78 5.98 6.17
CA GLY A 121 -9.57 5.80 4.74
C GLY A 121 -9.45 4.33 4.33
N ILE A 122 -8.73 3.51 5.10
CA ILE A 122 -8.64 2.06 4.86
C ILE A 122 -10.02 1.41 4.97
N ILE A 123 -10.77 1.71 6.03
CA ILE A 123 -12.11 1.14 6.27
C ILE A 123 -13.08 1.55 5.14
N GLN A 124 -13.04 2.82 4.74
CA GLN A 124 -13.87 3.33 3.65
C GLN A 124 -13.54 2.66 2.33
N ALA A 125 -12.25 2.59 1.97
CA ALA A 125 -11.79 1.94 0.75
C ALA A 125 -12.16 0.44 0.73
N ALA A 126 -11.96 -0.25 1.85
CA ALA A 126 -12.30 -1.66 1.97
C ALA A 126 -13.81 -1.94 1.83
N LYS A 127 -14.67 -1.03 2.32
CA LYS A 127 -16.13 -1.11 2.13
C LYS A 127 -16.55 -0.76 0.71
N GLU A 128 -16.03 0.32 0.15
CA GLU A 128 -16.36 0.80 -1.20
C GLU A 128 -16.01 -0.26 -2.27
N LEU A 129 -14.86 -0.92 -2.11
CA LEU A 129 -14.35 -1.92 -3.04
C LEU A 129 -14.80 -3.37 -2.71
N ASP A 130 -15.57 -3.55 -1.64
CA ASP A 130 -16.01 -4.85 -1.10
C ASP A 130 -14.86 -5.87 -0.99
N LEU A 131 -13.75 -5.45 -0.38
CA LEU A 131 -12.53 -6.27 -0.32
C LEU A 131 -12.72 -7.51 0.55
N LYS A 132 -12.55 -8.69 -0.07
CA LYS A 132 -12.63 -9.99 0.62
C LYS A 132 -11.26 -10.51 1.10
N ILE A 133 -10.19 -9.95 0.57
CA ILE A 133 -8.82 -10.30 0.93
C ILE A 133 -8.44 -9.68 2.29
N PRO A 134 -7.61 -10.36 3.10
CA PRO A 134 -7.14 -9.82 4.37
C PRO A 134 -6.24 -8.60 4.16
N ILE A 135 -6.42 -7.60 5.02
CA ILE A 135 -5.59 -6.40 5.09
C ILE A 135 -4.85 -6.43 6.42
N VAL A 136 -3.53 -6.58 6.39
CA VAL A 136 -2.68 -6.45 7.57
C VAL A 136 -2.23 -5.00 7.65
N VAL A 137 -2.41 -4.36 8.80
CA VAL A 137 -2.14 -2.93 8.98
C VAL A 137 -1.19 -2.74 10.15
N ARG A 138 -0.08 -2.06 9.92
CA ARG A 138 0.81 -1.56 10.96
C ARG A 138 0.81 -0.05 10.90
N LEU A 139 0.20 0.58 11.90
CA LEU A 139 0.16 2.02 12.09
C LEU A 139 1.04 2.39 13.28
N GLN A 140 1.98 3.30 13.10
CA GLN A 140 2.72 3.92 14.20
C GLN A 140 2.54 5.43 14.12
N GLY A 141 2.49 6.14 15.23
CA GLY A 141 2.35 7.60 15.24
C GLY A 141 1.28 8.13 16.18
N THR A 142 0.67 9.25 15.80
CA THR A 142 -0.38 9.89 16.62
C THR A 142 -1.72 9.17 16.48
N LYS A 143 -2.45 9.03 17.60
CA LYS A 143 -3.80 8.41 17.66
C LYS A 143 -3.88 6.97 17.14
N VAL A 144 -2.84 6.17 17.37
CA VAL A 144 -2.84 4.74 17.00
C VAL A 144 -3.93 3.97 17.74
N GLU A 145 -4.16 4.26 19.02
CA GLU A 145 -5.19 3.57 19.81
C GLU A 145 -6.61 3.84 19.26
N ASP A 146 -6.92 5.09 18.89
CA ASP A 146 -8.17 5.44 18.22
C ASP A 146 -8.31 4.68 16.89
N ALA A 147 -7.22 4.58 16.11
CA ALA A 147 -7.19 3.85 14.85
C ALA A 147 -7.45 2.35 15.03
N LYS A 148 -6.86 1.72 16.04
CA LYS A 148 -7.12 0.32 16.39
C LYS A 148 -8.57 0.09 16.80
N ALA A 149 -9.15 1.01 17.59
CA ALA A 149 -10.55 0.92 17.99
C ALA A 149 -11.51 1.04 16.78
N LEU A 150 -11.21 1.94 15.83
CA LEU A 150 -11.94 2.06 14.58
C LEU A 150 -11.85 0.78 13.73
N ILE A 151 -10.66 0.18 13.63
CA ILE A 151 -10.45 -1.07 12.91
C ILE A 151 -11.23 -2.22 13.56
N ALA A 152 -11.17 -2.35 14.89
CA ALA A 152 -11.86 -3.41 15.63
C ALA A 152 -13.39 -3.33 15.49
N THR A 153 -13.95 -2.12 15.42
CA THR A 153 -15.40 -1.90 15.24
C THR A 153 -15.87 -2.06 13.80
N SER A 154 -14.96 -2.07 12.81
CA SER A 154 -15.31 -2.11 11.38
C SER A 154 -15.92 -3.43 10.91
N GLN A 155 -15.71 -4.53 11.64
CA GLN A 155 -16.05 -5.91 11.27
C GLN A 155 -15.46 -6.37 9.91
N LEU A 156 -14.47 -5.65 9.39
CA LEU A 156 -13.76 -6.00 8.17
C LEU A 156 -12.59 -6.93 8.48
N ARG A 157 -12.04 -7.58 7.45
CA ARG A 157 -10.85 -8.44 7.55
C ARG A 157 -9.57 -7.61 7.65
N ILE A 158 -9.53 -6.69 8.60
CA ILE A 158 -8.40 -5.80 8.86
C ILE A 158 -7.74 -6.25 10.16
N LEU A 159 -6.45 -6.60 10.09
CA LEU A 159 -5.66 -7.13 11.20
C LEU A 159 -4.61 -6.08 11.60
N PRO A 160 -4.78 -5.39 12.74
CA PRO A 160 -3.77 -4.48 13.25
C PRO A 160 -2.58 -5.26 13.83
N CYS A 161 -1.36 -4.80 13.58
CA CYS A 161 -0.11 -5.30 14.17
C CYS A 161 0.71 -4.15 14.76
N ASP A 162 1.45 -4.42 15.84
CA ASP A 162 2.21 -3.40 16.56
C ASP A 162 3.64 -3.24 16.06
N ASN A 163 4.25 -4.34 15.61
CA ASN A 163 5.64 -4.38 15.17
C ASN A 163 5.81 -5.13 13.84
N LEU A 164 6.97 -4.95 13.20
CA LEU A 164 7.26 -5.50 11.87
C LEU A 164 7.45 -7.03 11.87
N ASP A 165 7.93 -7.61 12.98
CA ASP A 165 8.09 -9.06 13.09
C ASP A 165 6.72 -9.75 13.13
N GLU A 166 5.77 -9.19 13.89
CA GLU A 166 4.39 -9.65 13.97
C GLU A 166 3.68 -9.52 12.62
N VAL A 167 3.98 -8.47 11.84
CA VAL A 167 3.45 -8.30 10.49
C VAL A 167 3.80 -9.50 9.61
N GLY A 168 5.07 -9.93 9.60
CA GLY A 168 5.51 -11.05 8.76
C GLY A 168 4.76 -12.35 9.07
N HIS A 169 4.66 -12.70 10.35
CA HIS A 169 3.93 -13.89 10.79
C HIS A 169 2.43 -13.79 10.52
N THR A 170 1.81 -12.64 10.80
CA THR A 170 0.37 -12.43 10.61
C THR A 170 0.00 -12.46 9.13
N LEU A 171 0.83 -11.84 8.28
CA LEU A 171 0.65 -11.82 6.83
C LEU A 171 0.77 -13.22 6.23
N PHE A 172 1.79 -13.99 6.63
CA PHE A 172 1.96 -15.37 6.19
C PHE A 172 0.78 -16.24 6.61
N ARG A 173 0.30 -16.09 7.85
CA ARG A 173 -0.85 -16.83 8.35
C ARG A 173 -2.13 -16.45 7.59
N ALA A 174 -2.39 -15.16 7.41
CA ALA A 174 -3.55 -14.65 6.69
C ALA A 174 -3.56 -15.12 5.22
N TYR A 175 -2.38 -15.16 4.59
CA TYR A 175 -2.17 -15.63 3.23
C TYR A 175 -2.41 -17.16 3.08
N LYS A 176 -1.90 -18.00 3.99
CA LYS A 176 -1.99 -19.47 3.90
C LYS A 176 -3.31 -20.08 4.39
N THR A 177 -3.90 -19.53 5.45
CA THR A 177 -5.01 -20.20 6.15
C THR A 177 -6.40 -19.72 5.76
N GLY A 178 -6.52 -18.73 4.86
CA GLY A 178 -7.83 -18.26 4.41
C GLY A 178 -8.71 -17.85 5.60
N PHE A 179 -8.31 -16.80 6.32
CA PHE A 179 -9.05 -16.17 7.43
C PHE A 179 -9.70 -17.14 8.42
N VAL A 180 -8.92 -17.62 9.40
CA VAL A 180 -9.51 -18.03 10.69
C VAL A 180 -9.56 -16.76 11.55
N PRO A 181 -10.75 -16.26 11.93
CA PRO A 181 -10.83 -15.16 12.88
C PRO A 181 -10.28 -15.69 14.20
N CYS A 182 -9.01 -15.41 14.49
CA CYS A 182 -8.47 -15.68 15.80
C CYS A 182 -9.10 -14.65 16.74
N ILE A 183 -10.16 -15.12 17.40
CA ILE A 183 -10.74 -14.61 18.62
C ILE A 183 -9.61 -14.04 19.49
N PHE A 184 -9.48 -12.71 19.52
CA PHE A 184 -8.86 -12.00 20.64
C PHE A 184 -9.87 -12.08 21.79
N SER A 185 -9.87 -13.21 22.49
CA SER A 185 -10.37 -13.31 23.86
C SER A 185 -9.21 -13.76 24.72
N SER A 186 -8.69 -12.82 25.50
CA SER A 186 -8.00 -13.06 26.78
C SER A 186 -6.74 -13.91 26.73
N PHE A 187 -5.58 -13.26 26.75
CA PHE A 187 -4.54 -13.45 27.77
C PHE A 187 -3.78 -12.15 27.98
#